data_AF-A0A3M1UDY1-F1
#
_entry.id   AF-A0A3M1UDY1-F1
#
_cell.length_a   1.000
_cell.length_b   1.000
_cell.length_c   1.000
_cell.angle_alpha   90.00
_cell.angle_beta   90.00
_cell.angle_gamma   90.00
#
_symmetry.space_group_name_H-M   'P 1'
#
loop_
_entity.id
_entity.type
_entity.pdbx_description
1 polymer ?
#
loop_
_entity_poly.entity_id
_entity_poly.type
_entity_poly.pdbx_seq_one_letter_code
_entity_poly.pdbx_strand_id
1 'polypeptide(L)'
;MLHNGMKAHRALWMRPGLLLSLLGVGLFLVLGLFMLLRHRPQAVAYRYFQPYPDTLHYSGLPGSREDSLLVLAMGHYNSGQYEAAIPYFDQLAELGHHSREVACFYGGVAQLALNEPAKALAYFRRLPADKQASAPVQWYTALAELACGKVSRAKVQLQPLVADTSSLYWQQAHAAMQDMDCLLTGVFAKR
;
A
#
# COMPACT_ATOMS: atom_id res chain seq x y z
N MET A 1 87.00 3.40 -2.41
CA MET A 1 86.04 2.56 -1.66
C MET A 1 84.77 3.38 -1.50
N LEU A 2 83.84 3.40 -2.46
CA LEU A 2 82.80 2.40 -2.73
C LEU A 2 82.17 1.86 -1.44
N HIS A 3 80.95 2.29 -1.07
CA HIS A 3 79.75 1.53 -1.43
C HIS A 3 78.44 2.25 -1.03
N ASN A 4 77.46 2.14 -1.93
CA ASN A 4 76.11 2.67 -1.88
C ASN A 4 75.26 2.05 -0.76
N GLY A 5 74.25 2.80 -0.31
CA GLY A 5 73.19 2.31 0.58
C GLY A 5 71.86 3.04 0.42
N MET A 6 71.41 3.26 -0.82
CA MET A 6 70.04 3.74 -1.08
C MET A 6 69.04 2.69 -0.61
N LYS A 7 68.35 2.99 0.50
CA LYS A 7 67.24 2.18 1.00
C LYS A 7 66.08 2.27 -0.01
N ALA A 8 65.74 1.12 -0.56
CA ALA A 8 64.69 0.95 -1.55
C ALA A 8 63.35 1.50 -1.04
N HIS A 9 62.91 2.62 -1.61
CA HIS A 9 61.49 2.93 -1.69
C HIS A 9 60.85 1.88 -2.60
N ARG A 10 60.50 0.72 -2.01
CA ARG A 10 59.52 -0.19 -2.61
C ARG A 10 58.18 0.54 -2.55
N ALA A 11 58.02 1.47 -3.49
CA ALA A 11 56.75 2.07 -3.80
C ALA A 11 55.77 0.92 -3.93
N LEU A 12 54.76 0.96 -3.09
CA LEU A 12 53.65 0.04 -3.04
C LEU A 12 52.92 0.18 -4.39
N TRP A 13 53.38 -0.53 -5.44
CA TRP A 13 52.67 -0.67 -6.70
C TRP A 13 51.44 -1.53 -6.41
N MET A 14 50.44 -0.90 -5.78
CA MET A 14 49.11 -1.46 -5.63
C MET A 14 48.65 -1.89 -7.00
N ARG A 15 48.36 -3.19 -7.14
CA ARG A 15 47.86 -3.78 -8.38
C ARG A 15 46.66 -2.94 -8.83
N PRO A 16 46.70 -2.28 -9.99
CA PRO A 16 45.62 -1.38 -10.42
C PRO A 16 44.24 -2.09 -10.47
N GLY A 17 44.23 -3.42 -10.59
CA GLY A 17 43.00 -4.23 -10.48
C GLY A 17 42.29 -4.18 -9.12
N LEU A 18 42.98 -3.87 -8.02
CA LEU A 18 42.37 -3.79 -6.68
C LEU A 18 41.59 -2.48 -6.46
N LEU A 19 42.01 -1.40 -7.12
CA LEU A 19 41.28 -0.12 -7.10
C LEU A 19 40.04 -0.15 -8.01
N LEU A 20 40.15 -0.79 -9.17
CA LEU A 20 39.02 -0.97 -10.10
C LEU A 20 37.89 -1.82 -9.51
N SER A 21 38.21 -2.84 -8.72
CA SER A 21 37.22 -3.71 -8.08
C SER A 21 36.44 -2.99 -6.98
N LEU A 22 37.10 -2.16 -6.16
CA LEU A 22 36.43 -1.36 -5.13
C LEU A 22 35.45 -0.34 -5.72
N LEU A 23 35.80 0.30 -6.84
CA LEU A 23 34.92 1.21 -7.56
C LEU A 23 33.69 0.49 -8.13
N GLY A 24 33.86 -0.70 -8.69
CA GLY A 24 32.76 -1.51 -9.21
C GLY A 24 31.75 -1.91 -8.14
N VAL A 25 32.22 -2.35 -6.97
CA VAL A 25 31.36 -2.72 -5.83
C VAL A 25 30.61 -1.49 -5.31
N GLY A 26 31.29 -0.34 -5.18
CA GLY A 26 30.66 0.91 -4.77
C GLY A 26 29.53 1.34 -5.72
N LEU A 27 29.77 1.30 -7.03
CA LEU A 27 28.75 1.63 -8.03
C LEU A 27 27.55 0.67 -7.96
N PHE A 28 27.79 -0.64 -7.79
CA PHE A 28 26.72 -1.63 -7.69
C PHE A 28 25.87 -1.44 -6.43
N LEU A 29 26.50 -1.11 -5.29
CA LEU A 29 25.79 -0.78 -4.05
C LEU A 29 24.96 0.49 -4.17
N VAL A 30 25.50 1.54 -4.79
CA VAL A 30 24.77 2.79 -5.04
C VAL A 30 23.61 2.56 -5.99
N LEU A 31 23.79 1.77 -7.06
CA LEU A 31 22.73 1.45 -8.02
C LEU A 31 21.64 0.57 -7.40
N GLY A 32 22.03 -0.42 -6.59
CA GLY A 32 21.12 -1.29 -5.86
C GLY A 32 20.32 -0.52 -4.80
N LEU A 33 20.99 0.35 -4.03
CA LEU A 33 20.36 1.23 -3.06
C LEU A 33 19.42 2.23 -3.75
N PHE A 34 19.85 2.79 -4.89
CA PHE A 34 19.03 3.67 -5.70
C PHE A 34 17.77 2.93 -6.19
N MET A 35 17.86 1.70 -6.69
CA MET A 35 16.68 0.91 -7.06
C MET A 35 15.77 0.58 -5.87
N LEU A 36 16.33 0.33 -4.68
CA LEU A 36 15.58 0.11 -3.44
C LEU A 36 14.87 1.37 -2.93
N LEU A 37 15.42 2.54 -3.22
CA LEU A 37 14.89 3.86 -2.82
C LEU A 37 14.03 4.53 -3.90
N ARG A 38 14.04 4.05 -5.16
CA ARG A 38 13.39 4.69 -6.32
C ARG A 38 11.88 4.46 -6.37
N HIS A 39 11.22 4.77 -5.26
CA HIS A 39 9.77 4.94 -5.12
C HIS A 39 9.01 3.64 -4.91
N ARG A 40 8.56 3.45 -3.66
CA ARG A 40 7.62 2.38 -3.34
C ARG A 40 6.21 2.91 -3.57
N PRO A 41 5.45 2.39 -4.55
CA PRO A 41 4.03 2.72 -4.72
C PRO A 41 3.23 2.60 -3.42
N GLN A 42 3.66 1.68 -2.56
CA GLN A 42 3.20 1.52 -1.18
C GLN A 42 3.21 2.82 -0.35
N ALA A 43 4.29 3.61 -0.41
CA ALA A 43 4.35 4.87 0.35
C ALA A 43 3.29 5.89 -0.11
N VAL A 44 3.00 5.91 -1.42
CA VAL A 44 1.92 6.76 -1.96
C VAL A 44 0.57 6.28 -1.45
N ALA A 45 0.29 4.97 -1.50
CA ALA A 45 -0.96 4.41 -0.99
C ALA A 45 -1.22 4.79 0.47
N TYR A 46 -0.24 4.60 1.35
CA TYR A 46 -0.41 4.87 2.79
C TYR A 46 -0.44 6.35 3.14
N ARG A 47 0.10 7.23 2.29
CA ARG A 47 -0.07 8.68 2.45
C ARG A 47 -1.53 9.11 2.30
N TYR A 48 -2.30 8.43 1.44
CA TYR A 48 -3.72 8.73 1.19
C TYR A 48 -4.67 7.85 2.00
N PHE A 49 -4.16 6.79 2.64
CA PHE A 49 -4.98 5.90 3.45
C PHE A 49 -5.44 6.57 4.74
N GLN A 50 -6.74 6.47 4.99
CA GLN A 50 -7.37 6.75 6.27
C GLN A 50 -8.38 5.63 6.53
N PRO A 51 -8.47 5.08 7.76
CA PRO A 51 -9.53 4.13 8.10
C PRO A 51 -10.90 4.71 7.77
N TYR A 52 -11.74 3.92 7.11
CA TYR A 52 -13.08 4.37 6.74
C TYR A 52 -13.94 4.54 7.99
N PRO A 53 -14.68 5.65 8.16
CA PRO A 53 -15.51 5.85 9.34
C PRO A 53 -16.69 4.87 9.39
N ASP A 54 -17.15 4.55 10.59
CA ASP A 54 -18.34 3.74 10.83
C ASP A 54 -19.60 4.49 10.35
N THR A 55 -20.02 4.20 9.11
CA THR A 55 -21.09 4.92 8.42
C THR A 55 -21.98 4.00 7.58
N LEU A 56 -21.56 2.75 7.36
CA LEU A 56 -22.39 1.78 6.65
C LEU A 56 -23.55 1.36 7.55
N HIS A 57 -24.76 1.60 7.07
CA HIS A 57 -25.96 1.21 7.79
C HIS A 57 -26.18 -0.30 7.62
N TYR A 58 -26.18 -1.03 8.72
CA TYR A 58 -26.53 -2.43 8.77
C TYR A 58 -28.03 -2.60 9.06
N SER A 59 -28.74 -3.32 8.21
CA SER A 59 -30.20 -3.51 8.30
C SER A 59 -30.61 -4.87 8.89
N GLY A 60 -29.78 -5.49 9.72
CA GLY A 60 -30.08 -6.80 10.32
C GLY A 60 -31.06 -6.74 11.49
N LEU A 61 -31.48 -7.92 11.95
CA LEU A 61 -32.36 -8.05 13.12
C LEU A 61 -31.56 -7.74 14.40
N PRO A 62 -31.98 -6.75 15.22
CA PRO A 62 -31.33 -6.46 16.50
C PRO A 62 -31.30 -7.68 17.42
N GLY A 63 -30.18 -7.92 18.09
CA GLY A 63 -29.99 -9.07 18.99
C GLY A 63 -29.78 -10.41 18.29
N SER A 64 -29.65 -10.42 16.96
CA SER A 64 -29.21 -11.60 16.21
C SER A 64 -27.73 -11.92 16.46
N ARG A 65 -27.30 -13.10 15.99
CA ARG A 65 -25.88 -13.49 16.03
C ARG A 65 -25.03 -12.57 15.17
N GLU A 66 -25.53 -12.19 14.01
CA GLU A 66 -24.90 -11.27 13.08
C GLU A 66 -24.72 -9.88 13.70
N ASP A 67 -25.75 -9.37 14.36
CA ASP A 67 -25.71 -8.10 15.08
C ASP A 67 -24.65 -8.13 16.19
N SER A 68 -24.63 -9.20 16.99
CA SER A 68 -23.63 -9.38 18.06
C SER A 68 -22.20 -9.41 17.52
N LEU A 69 -21.97 -10.13 16.42
CA LEU A 69 -20.65 -10.20 15.77
C LEU A 69 -20.25 -8.86 15.16
N LEU A 70 -21.19 -8.14 14.54
CA LEU A 70 -20.93 -6.84 13.96
C LEU A 70 -20.55 -5.82 15.04
N VAL A 71 -21.27 -5.79 16.17
CA VAL A 71 -20.96 -4.91 17.31
C VAL A 71 -19.55 -5.18 17.83
N LEU A 72 -19.15 -6.45 17.98
CA LEU A 72 -17.80 -6.82 18.39
C LEU A 72 -16.74 -6.40 17.36
N ALA A 73 -16.98 -6.70 16.08
CA ALA A 73 -16.06 -6.37 14.99
C ALA A 73 -15.84 -4.85 14.89
N MET A 74 -16.92 -4.07 14.89
CA MET A 74 -16.87 -2.62 14.79
C MET A 74 -16.33 -1.97 16.07
N GLY A 75 -16.58 -2.53 17.25
CA GLY A 75 -15.96 -2.08 18.50
C GLY A 75 -14.42 -2.17 18.45
N HIS A 76 -13.89 -3.29 17.97
CA HIS A 76 -12.44 -3.44 17.75
C HIS A 76 -11.92 -2.53 16.61
N TYR A 77 -12.64 -2.44 15.50
CA TYR A 77 -12.26 -1.59 14.38
C TYR A 77 -12.18 -0.10 14.76
N ASN A 78 -13.21 0.40 15.44
CA ASN A 78 -13.33 1.81 15.87
C ASN A 78 -12.29 2.17 16.95
N SER A 79 -11.79 1.19 17.70
CA SER A 79 -10.69 1.35 18.66
C SER A 79 -9.30 1.13 18.05
N GLY A 80 -9.20 0.92 16.73
CA GLY A 80 -7.94 0.69 16.03
C GLY A 80 -7.34 -0.71 16.24
N GLN A 81 -8.07 -1.62 16.90
CA GLN A 81 -7.65 -2.99 17.18
C GLN A 81 -7.96 -3.90 15.98
N TYR A 82 -7.39 -3.58 14.82
CA TYR A 82 -7.74 -4.23 13.55
C TYR A 82 -7.47 -5.74 13.55
N GLU A 83 -6.40 -6.20 14.21
CA GLU A 83 -6.08 -7.63 14.36
C GLU A 83 -7.19 -8.39 15.10
N ALA A 84 -7.77 -7.77 16.13
CA ALA A 84 -8.87 -8.35 16.89
C ALA A 84 -10.20 -8.28 16.13
N ALA A 85 -10.39 -7.29 15.26
CA ALA A 85 -11.62 -7.13 14.47
C ALA A 85 -11.77 -8.19 13.36
N ILE A 86 -10.66 -8.56 12.72
CA ILE A 86 -10.61 -9.49 11.57
C ILE A 86 -11.37 -10.82 11.80
N PRO A 87 -11.13 -11.59 12.88
CA PRO A 87 -11.83 -12.87 13.06
C PRO A 87 -13.36 -12.73 13.20
N TYR A 88 -13.85 -11.58 13.67
CA TYR A 88 -15.29 -11.29 13.71
C TYR A 88 -15.83 -10.95 12.33
N PHE A 89 -15.09 -10.17 11.52
CA PHE A 89 -15.45 -9.93 10.12
C PHE A 89 -15.44 -11.22 9.30
N ASP A 90 -14.49 -12.12 9.51
CA ASP A 90 -14.46 -13.41 8.83
C ASP A 90 -15.69 -14.25 9.13
N GLN A 91 -16.08 -14.35 10.40
CA GLN A 91 -17.32 -15.03 10.79
C GLN A 91 -18.55 -14.35 10.19
N LEU A 92 -18.62 -13.02 10.23
CA LEU A 92 -19.75 -12.25 9.72
C LEU A 92 -19.92 -12.42 8.20
N ALA A 93 -18.81 -12.54 7.47
CA ALA A 93 -18.82 -12.75 6.03
C ALA A 93 -19.38 -14.11 5.58
N GLU A 94 -19.42 -15.10 6.48
CA GLU A 94 -19.98 -16.42 6.23
C GLU A 94 -21.49 -16.53 6.54
N LEU A 95 -22.07 -15.60 7.30
CA LEU A 95 -23.44 -15.74 7.85
C LEU A 95 -24.57 -15.30 6.91
N GLY A 96 -24.35 -14.34 5.99
CA GLY A 96 -25.41 -13.89 5.08
C GLY A 96 -25.02 -12.75 4.16
N HIS A 97 -25.86 -12.46 3.15
CA HIS A 97 -25.53 -11.49 2.08
C HIS A 97 -25.26 -10.07 2.57
N HIS A 98 -26.13 -9.50 3.42
CA HIS A 98 -25.99 -8.10 3.87
C HIS A 98 -24.84 -7.92 4.86
N SER A 99 -24.73 -8.85 5.82
CA SER A 99 -23.62 -8.93 6.78
C SER A 99 -22.28 -9.11 6.06
N ARG A 100 -22.25 -9.87 4.96
CA ARG A 100 -21.07 -10.08 4.13
C ARG A 100 -20.57 -8.81 3.46
N GLU A 101 -21.44 -7.91 3.01
CA GLU A 101 -21.00 -6.66 2.40
C GLU A 101 -20.21 -5.79 3.39
N VAL A 102 -20.79 -5.55 4.57
CA VAL A 102 -20.18 -4.77 5.66
C VAL A 102 -18.88 -5.45 6.12
N ALA A 103 -18.93 -6.76 6.36
CA ALA A 103 -17.78 -7.54 6.80
C ALA A 103 -16.62 -7.52 5.80
N CYS A 104 -16.92 -7.72 4.51
CA CYS A 104 -15.89 -7.72 3.47
C CYS A 104 -15.30 -6.32 3.29
N PHE A 105 -16.10 -5.28 3.33
CA PHE A 105 -15.58 -3.93 3.18
C PHE A 105 -14.70 -3.52 4.37
N TYR A 106 -15.22 -3.57 5.60
CA TYR A 106 -14.45 -3.17 6.78
C TYR A 106 -13.29 -4.12 7.09
N GLY A 107 -13.45 -5.43 6.83
CA GLY A 107 -12.35 -6.39 6.89
C GLY A 107 -11.22 -6.04 5.93
N GLY A 108 -11.54 -5.64 4.69
CA GLY A 108 -10.55 -5.16 3.73
C GLY A 108 -9.83 -3.88 4.17
N VAL A 109 -10.56 -2.92 4.74
CA VAL A 109 -9.98 -1.68 5.30
C VAL A 109 -9.10 -1.97 6.51
N ALA A 110 -9.50 -2.88 7.40
CA ALA A 110 -8.72 -3.33 8.55
C ALA A 110 -7.39 -3.97 8.10
N GLN A 111 -7.42 -4.83 7.06
CA GLN A 111 -6.20 -5.41 6.48
C GLN A 111 -5.28 -4.33 5.87
N LEU A 112 -5.83 -3.29 5.24
CA LEU A 112 -5.01 -2.17 4.79
C LEU A 112 -4.34 -1.45 5.96
N ALA A 113 -5.07 -1.21 7.05
CA ALA A 113 -4.52 -0.57 8.25
C ALA A 113 -3.38 -1.38 8.87
N LEU A 114 -3.39 -2.71 8.73
CA LEU A 114 -2.32 -3.61 9.13
C LEU A 114 -1.18 -3.75 8.11
N ASN A 115 -1.16 -2.93 7.08
CA ASN A 115 -0.17 -2.99 6.01
C ASN A 115 -0.19 -4.33 5.22
N GLU A 116 -1.37 -4.94 5.08
CA GLU A 116 -1.60 -6.24 4.45
C GLU A 116 -2.45 -6.11 3.16
N PRO A 117 -1.98 -5.38 2.14
CA PRO A 117 -2.80 -4.99 0.99
C PRO A 117 -3.25 -6.18 0.12
N ALA A 118 -2.48 -7.27 0.09
CA ALA A 118 -2.86 -8.48 -0.63
C ALA A 118 -4.09 -9.15 0.02
N LYS A 119 -4.15 -9.19 1.36
CA LYS A 119 -5.30 -9.70 2.10
C LYS A 119 -6.50 -8.77 1.91
N ALA A 120 -6.29 -7.46 1.97
CA ALA A 120 -7.35 -6.47 1.70
C ALA A 120 -8.04 -6.68 0.34
N LEU A 121 -7.25 -6.88 -0.72
CA LEU A 121 -7.79 -7.19 -2.05
C LEU A 121 -8.61 -8.50 -2.08
N ALA A 122 -8.27 -9.49 -1.24
CA ALA A 122 -9.05 -10.71 -1.14
C ALA A 122 -10.44 -10.43 -0.52
N TYR A 123 -10.53 -9.57 0.50
CA TYR A 123 -11.80 -9.14 1.06
C TYR A 123 -12.64 -8.34 0.05
N PHE A 124 -12.07 -7.35 -0.63
CA PHE A 124 -12.82 -6.52 -1.58
C PHE A 124 -13.38 -7.33 -2.76
N ARG A 125 -12.69 -8.39 -3.20
CA ARG A 125 -13.19 -9.29 -4.26
C ARG A 125 -14.40 -10.11 -3.86
N ARG A 126 -14.67 -10.27 -2.56
CA ARG A 126 -15.85 -10.98 -2.05
C ARG A 126 -17.11 -10.10 -2.04
N LEU A 127 -16.96 -8.79 -2.32
CA LEU A 127 -18.11 -7.89 -2.43
C LEU A 127 -18.91 -8.18 -3.71
N PRO A 128 -20.25 -8.06 -3.66
CA PRO A 128 -21.10 -8.10 -4.85
C PRO A 128 -20.68 -7.08 -5.92
N ALA A 129 -20.89 -7.41 -7.19
CA ALA A 129 -20.44 -6.58 -8.33
C ALA A 129 -21.05 -5.16 -8.32
N ASP A 130 -22.30 -5.02 -7.90
CA ASP A 130 -22.99 -3.74 -7.73
C ASP A 130 -22.35 -2.87 -6.64
N LYS A 131 -21.78 -3.50 -5.60
CA LYS A 131 -21.06 -2.80 -4.52
C LYS A 131 -19.62 -2.47 -4.88
N GLN A 132 -18.99 -3.26 -5.74
CA GLN A 132 -17.62 -2.99 -6.20
C GLN A 132 -17.49 -1.66 -6.94
N ALA A 133 -18.57 -1.17 -7.55
CA ALA A 133 -18.61 0.13 -8.23
C ALA A 133 -18.85 1.32 -7.28
N SER A 134 -19.12 1.09 -6.00
CA SER A 134 -19.31 2.18 -5.04
C SER A 134 -18.00 2.94 -4.80
N ALA A 135 -18.12 4.26 -4.62
CA ALA A 135 -16.95 5.12 -4.50
C ALA A 135 -15.97 4.72 -3.37
N PRO A 136 -16.44 4.35 -2.15
CA PRO A 136 -15.54 3.86 -1.10
C PRO A 136 -14.81 2.58 -1.52
N VAL A 137 -15.51 1.61 -2.09
CA VAL A 137 -14.89 0.33 -2.49
C VAL A 137 -13.86 0.54 -3.59
N GLN A 138 -14.15 1.37 -4.58
CA GLN A 138 -13.19 1.74 -5.63
C GLN A 138 -11.96 2.42 -5.05
N TRP A 139 -12.16 3.38 -4.14
CA TRP A 139 -11.07 4.10 -3.47
C TRP A 139 -10.13 3.16 -2.72
N TYR A 140 -10.67 2.35 -1.80
CA TYR A 140 -9.84 1.44 -0.99
C TYR A 140 -9.25 0.30 -1.82
N THR A 141 -9.94 -0.17 -2.86
CA THR A 141 -9.38 -1.15 -3.80
C THR A 141 -8.18 -0.54 -4.54
N ALA A 142 -8.30 0.69 -5.04
CA ALA A 142 -7.19 1.37 -5.70
C ALA A 142 -5.99 1.57 -4.77
N LEU A 143 -6.22 1.96 -3.50
CA LEU A 143 -5.15 2.06 -2.51
C LEU A 143 -4.48 0.71 -2.26
N ALA A 144 -5.25 -0.38 -2.14
CA ALA A 144 -4.70 -1.72 -1.97
C ALA A 144 -3.90 -2.19 -3.20
N GLU A 145 -4.40 -1.92 -4.41
CA GLU A 145 -3.68 -2.24 -5.64
C GLU A 145 -2.37 -1.45 -5.74
N LEU A 146 -2.40 -0.16 -5.40
CA LEU A 146 -1.22 0.69 -5.36
C LEU A 146 -0.21 0.19 -4.32
N ALA A 147 -0.68 -0.21 -3.14
CA ALA A 147 0.16 -0.78 -2.10
C ALA A 147 0.81 -2.12 -2.52
N CYS A 148 0.15 -2.90 -3.37
CA CYS A 148 0.73 -4.07 -4.02
C CYS A 148 1.63 -3.74 -5.23
N GLY A 149 1.90 -2.47 -5.53
CA GLY A 149 2.71 -2.06 -6.70
C GLY A 149 1.98 -2.14 -8.05
N LYS A 150 0.66 -2.38 -8.06
CA LYS A 150 -0.16 -2.52 -9.28
C LYS A 150 -0.65 -1.15 -9.75
N VAL A 151 0.28 -0.23 -10.01
CA VAL A 151 0.01 1.18 -10.32
C VAL A 151 -1.00 1.35 -11.45
N SER A 152 -0.84 0.60 -12.55
CA SER A 152 -1.75 0.72 -13.70
C SER A 152 -3.20 0.33 -13.36
N ARG A 153 -3.40 -0.68 -12.52
CA ARG A 153 -4.75 -1.10 -12.10
C ARG A 153 -5.38 -0.11 -11.14
N ALA A 154 -4.58 0.39 -10.18
CA ALA A 154 -5.02 1.44 -9.27
C ALA A 154 -5.51 2.68 -10.03
N LYS A 155 -4.79 3.10 -11.08
CA LYS A 155 -5.22 4.21 -11.94
C LYS A 155 -6.57 3.95 -12.61
N VAL A 156 -6.77 2.75 -13.17
CA VAL A 156 -8.05 2.38 -13.79
C VAL A 156 -9.18 2.49 -12.76
N GLN A 157 -8.95 2.07 -11.52
CA GLN A 157 -9.97 2.19 -10.46
C GLN A 157 -10.21 3.62 -9.96
N LEU A 158 -9.25 4.52 -10.08
CA LEU A 158 -9.42 5.92 -9.70
C LEU A 158 -10.10 6.76 -10.79
N GLN A 159 -10.09 6.32 -12.06
CA GLN A 159 -10.67 7.09 -13.16
C GLN A 159 -12.15 7.50 -12.91
N PRO A 160 -13.05 6.59 -12.47
CA PRO A 160 -14.43 6.98 -12.18
C PRO A 160 -14.53 8.04 -11.07
N LEU A 161 -13.66 7.95 -10.05
CA LEU A 161 -13.66 8.87 -8.90
C LEU A 161 -13.16 10.27 -9.26
N VAL A 162 -12.26 10.38 -10.24
CA VAL A 162 -11.79 11.68 -10.74
C VAL A 162 -12.81 12.32 -11.69
N ALA A 163 -13.56 11.51 -12.44
CA ALA A 163 -14.62 12.00 -13.33
C ALA A 163 -15.84 12.52 -12.55
N ASP A 164 -16.12 11.96 -11.38
CA ASP A 164 -17.22 12.38 -10.51
C ASP A 164 -16.78 13.47 -9.52
N THR A 165 -17.05 14.74 -9.85
CA THR A 165 -16.73 15.90 -9.00
C THR A 165 -17.57 15.98 -7.72
N SER A 166 -18.65 15.20 -7.62
CA SER A 166 -19.49 15.13 -6.41
C SER A 166 -19.00 14.10 -5.40
N SER A 167 -18.09 13.21 -5.80
CA SER A 167 -17.52 12.17 -4.94
C SER A 167 -16.70 12.79 -3.80
N LEU A 168 -16.88 12.25 -2.58
CA LEU A 168 -16.05 12.58 -1.42
C LEU A 168 -14.56 12.33 -1.66
N TYR A 169 -14.22 11.45 -2.61
CA TYR A 169 -12.85 11.08 -2.94
C TYR A 169 -12.25 11.87 -4.09
N TRP A 170 -12.99 12.78 -4.75
CA TRP A 170 -12.54 13.45 -5.97
C TRP A 170 -11.15 14.12 -5.82
N GLN A 171 -10.98 14.95 -4.77
CA GLN A 171 -9.72 15.66 -4.52
C GLN A 171 -8.56 14.69 -4.25
N GLN A 172 -8.81 13.66 -3.45
CA GLN A 172 -7.80 12.69 -3.06
C GLN A 172 -7.41 11.78 -4.24
N ALA A 173 -8.38 11.37 -5.06
CA ALA A 173 -8.17 10.59 -6.27
C ALA A 173 -7.33 11.36 -7.29
N HIS A 174 -7.62 12.65 -7.50
CA HIS A 174 -6.84 13.48 -8.40
C HIS A 174 -5.39 13.64 -7.92
N ALA A 175 -5.19 13.91 -6.63
CA ALA A 175 -3.85 14.03 -6.04
C ALA A 175 -3.08 12.70 -6.11
N ALA A 176 -3.73 11.59 -5.79
CA ALA A 176 -3.13 10.26 -5.87
C ALA A 176 -2.75 9.89 -7.31
N MET A 177 -3.58 10.20 -8.31
CA MET A 177 -3.25 9.96 -9.73
C MET A 177 -2.02 10.76 -10.18
N GLN A 178 -1.92 12.04 -9.80
CA GLN A 178 -0.74 12.87 -10.10
C GLN A 178 0.54 12.31 -9.46
N ASP A 179 0.47 11.89 -8.20
CA ASP A 179 1.61 11.27 -7.53
C ASP A 179 2.00 9.95 -8.23
N MET A 180 1.02 9.17 -8.71
CA MET A 180 1.29 7.96 -9.50
C MET A 180 1.85 8.24 -10.91
N ASP A 181 1.51 9.36 -11.56
CA ASP A 181 2.15 9.78 -12.81
C ASP A 181 3.62 10.14 -12.60
N CYS A 182 3.93 10.78 -11.47
CA CYS A 182 5.32 11.04 -11.07
C CYS A 182 6.09 9.71 -10.86
N LEU A 183 5.44 8.69 -10.28
CA LEU A 183 6.03 7.35 -10.13
C LEU A 183 6.44 6.72 -11.48
N LEU A 184 5.62 6.87 -12.52
CA LEU A 184 5.88 6.24 -13.82
C LEU A 184 6.85 7.02 -14.69
N THR A 185 6.83 8.35 -14.61
CA THR A 185 7.67 9.22 -15.45
C THR A 185 9.06 9.46 -14.86
N GLY A 186 9.23 9.23 -13.55
CA GLY A 186 10.48 9.52 -12.84
C GLY A 186 10.82 11.01 -12.75
N VAL A 187 9.89 11.89 -13.15
CA VAL A 187 10.03 13.35 -13.08
C VAL A 187 9.23 13.82 -11.88
N PHE A 188 9.91 14.25 -10.82
CA PHE A 188 9.25 15.00 -9.76
C PHE A 188 8.93 16.40 -10.27
N ALA A 189 7.64 16.73 -10.35
CA ALA A 189 7.24 18.13 -10.35
C ALA A 189 7.69 18.73 -9.00
N LYS A 190 8.70 19.60 -9.03
CA LYS A 190 9.05 20.45 -7.87
C LYS A 190 7.78 21.20 -7.48
N ARG A 191 7.24 20.90 -6.29
CA ARG A 191 6.27 21.74 -5.59
C ARG A 191 7.02 22.71 -4.71
#